data_AF-A0A915MRF8-F1
#
_entry.id   AF-A0A915MRF8-F1
#
_cell.length_a   1.000
_cell.length_b   1.000
_cell.length_c   1.000
_cell.angle_alpha   90.00
_cell.angle_beta   90.00
_cell.angle_gamma   90.00
#
_symmetry.space_group_name_H-M   'P 1'
#
loop_
_entity.id
_entity.type
_entity.pdbx_description
1 polymer ?
#
loop_
_entity_poly.entity_id
_entity_poly.type
_entity_poly.pdbx_seq_one_letter_code
_entity_poly.pdbx_strand_id
1 'polypeptide(L)'
;MVSLESVVAAALEDEERRRQLSYKKIKKEALAPVFGSEGAAGADLHSAEECVVPAKGKYLVPTGIQIALPEGCYGRYTCFVLILVDSI
;
A
#
# COMPACT_ATOMS: atom_id res chain seq x y z
N MET A 1 5.11 -36.39 5.65
CA MET A 1 4.62 -36.17 4.28
C MET A 1 3.56 -35.08 4.38
N VAL A 2 3.94 -33.82 4.16
CA VAL A 2 2.98 -32.69 4.23
C VAL A 2 2.14 -32.76 2.96
N SER A 3 0.81 -32.91 3.10
CA SER A 3 -0.12 -33.11 1.99
C SER A 3 -0.05 -31.92 1.03
N LEU A 4 0.12 -32.16 -0.27
CA LEU A 4 0.21 -31.12 -1.31
C LEU A 4 -0.99 -30.16 -1.26
N GLU A 5 -2.14 -30.62 -0.79
CA GLU A 5 -3.36 -29.83 -0.63
C GLU A 5 -3.19 -28.64 0.33
N SER A 6 -2.36 -28.78 1.37
CA SER A 6 -2.08 -27.70 2.33
C SER A 6 -1.14 -26.61 1.79
N VAL A 7 -0.27 -26.97 0.82
CA VAL A 7 0.65 -26.02 0.18
C VAL A 7 -0.10 -25.17 -0.86
N VAL A 8 -1.02 -25.80 -1.59
CA VAL A 8 -1.86 -25.12 -2.59
C VAL A 8 -2.93 -24.23 -1.91
N ALA A 9 -3.50 -24.66 -0.79
CA ALA A 9 -4.44 -23.84 -0.02
C ALA A 9 -3.77 -22.59 0.58
N ALA A 10 -2.56 -22.71 1.13
CA ALA A 10 -1.81 -21.56 1.66
C ALA A 10 -1.48 -20.53 0.55
N ALA A 11 -1.09 -20.99 -0.63
CA ALA A 11 -0.75 -20.11 -1.76
C ALA A 11 -1.96 -19.33 -2.30
N LEU A 12 -3.16 -19.92 -2.27
CA LEU A 12 -4.39 -19.24 -2.71
C LEU A 12 -4.92 -18.26 -1.66
N GLU A 13 -4.79 -18.57 -0.36
CA GLU A 13 -5.14 -17.62 0.70
C GLU A 13 -4.16 -16.44 0.79
N ASP A 14 -2.89 -16.64 0.44
CA ASP A 14 -1.89 -15.57 0.42
C ASP A 14 -2.12 -14.59 -0.74
N GLU A 15 -2.60 -15.03 -1.90
CA GLU A 15 -3.02 -14.14 -3.00
C GLU A 15 -4.19 -13.22 -2.62
N GLU A 16 -5.16 -13.73 -1.87
CA GLU A 16 -6.30 -12.94 -1.39
C GLU A 16 -5.93 -12.05 -0.19
N ARG A 17 -5.02 -12.50 0.68
CA ARG A 17 -4.39 -11.65 1.73
C ARG A 17 -3.48 -10.57 1.15
N ARG A 18 -2.82 -10.79 0.02
CA ARG A 18 -1.92 -9.82 -0.66
C ARG A 18 -2.64 -8.51 -1.02
N ARG A 19 -3.97 -8.52 -1.14
CA ARG A 19 -4.77 -7.31 -1.45
C ARG A 19 -5.17 -6.48 -0.23
N GLN A 20 -4.96 -6.97 1.00
CA GLN A 20 -5.26 -6.18 2.21
C GLN A 20 -4.00 -5.49 2.72
N LEU A 21 -3.76 -4.28 2.20
CA LEU A 21 -2.70 -3.42 2.69
C LEU A 21 -2.96 -3.04 4.16
N SER A 22 -2.11 -3.51 5.06
CA SER A 22 -2.22 -3.17 6.49
C SER A 22 -1.66 -1.77 6.74
N TYR A 23 -2.47 -0.87 7.31
CA TYR A 23 -2.07 0.50 7.60
C TYR A 23 -2.49 0.96 9.00
N LYS A 24 -1.73 1.90 9.54
CA LYS A 24 -2.03 2.58 10.81
C LYS A 24 -2.01 4.09 10.59
N LYS A 25 -3.09 4.76 10.98
CA LYS A 25 -3.13 6.23 11.00
C LYS A 25 -2.35 6.76 12.20
N ILE A 26 -1.41 7.66 11.94
CA ILE A 26 -0.61 8.35 12.97
C ILE A 26 -1.26 9.70 13.30
N LYS A 27 -1.71 10.42 12.28
CA LYS A 27 -2.44 11.69 12.41
C LYS A 27 -3.94 11.43 12.36
N LYS A 28 -4.72 12.28 13.04
CA LYS A 28 -6.19 12.15 13.10
C LYS A 28 -6.83 12.50 11.76
N GLU A 29 -6.21 13.42 11.04
CA GLU A 29 -6.61 13.95 9.74
C GLU A 29 -6.19 13.02 8.58
N ALA A 30 -5.40 11.99 8.85
CA ALA A 30 -4.94 11.05 7.83
C ALA A 30 -6.11 10.24 7.25
N LEU A 31 -6.15 10.11 5.93
CA LEU A 31 -7.13 9.30 5.23
C LEU A 31 -6.61 7.88 5.00
N ALA A 32 -7.54 6.95 4.81
CA ALA A 32 -7.20 5.58 4.48
C ALA A 32 -6.68 5.51 3.02
N PRO A 33 -5.73 4.62 2.71
CA PRO A 33 -5.37 4.32 1.33
C PRO A 33 -6.57 3.72 0.59
N VAL A 34 -6.82 4.16 -0.65
CA VAL A 34 -8.00 3.76 -1.44
C VAL A 34 -7.55 3.03 -2.71
N PHE A 35 -8.11 1.85 -2.97
CA PHE A 35 -7.93 1.16 -4.24
C PHE A 35 -9.07 1.57 -5.19
N GLY A 36 -8.73 2.05 -6.39
CA GLY A 36 -9.72 2.51 -7.36
C GLY A 36 -10.54 1.38 -8.01
N SER A 37 -10.05 0.14 -7.97
CA SER A 37 -10.75 -1.04 -8.47
C SER A 37 -10.23 -2.32 -7.80
N GLU A 38 -10.95 -3.43 -7.94
CA GLU A 38 -10.57 -4.72 -7.35
C GLU A 38 -9.23 -5.26 -7.88
N GLY A 39 -8.86 -4.89 -9.12
CA GLY A 39 -7.60 -5.25 -9.76
C GLY A 39 -6.58 -4.11 -9.81
N ALA A 40 -6.76 -3.04 -9.03
CA ALA A 40 -5.83 -1.91 -9.05
C ALA A 40 -4.46 -2.34 -8.53
N ALA A 41 -3.40 -2.02 -9.28
CA ALA A 41 -2.02 -2.33 -8.91
C ALA A 41 -1.51 -1.48 -7.73
N GLY A 42 -2.24 -0.46 -7.31
CA GLY A 42 -1.83 0.39 -6.21
C GLY A 42 -2.98 1.15 -5.56
N ALA A 43 -2.68 1.74 -4.40
CA ALA A 43 -3.61 2.51 -3.60
C ALA A 43 -3.29 4.01 -3.67
N ASP A 44 -4.32 4.82 -3.86
CA ASP A 44 -4.25 6.28 -3.80
C ASP A 44 -3.97 6.73 -2.36
N LEU A 45 -3.02 7.67 -2.23
CA LEU A 45 -2.63 8.28 -0.96
C LEU A 45 -3.05 9.74 -0.91
N HIS A 46 -3.44 10.17 0.29
CA HIS A 46 -3.86 11.53 0.55
C HIS A 46 -2.88 12.27 1.46
N SER A 47 -2.82 13.59 1.35
CA SER A 47 -2.11 14.42 2.33
C SER A 47 -2.85 14.39 3.66
N ALA A 48 -2.09 14.39 4.76
CA ALA A 48 -2.65 14.50 6.11
C ALA A 48 -2.93 15.94 6.52
N GLU A 49 -2.47 16.91 5.74
CA GLU A 49 -2.62 18.34 6.01
C GLU A 49 -2.73 19.12 4.70
N GLU A 50 -3.23 20.36 4.81
CA GLU A 50 -3.26 21.30 3.70
C GLU A 50 -1.83 21.80 3.43
N CYS A 51 -1.35 21.61 2.20
CA CYS A 51 -0.02 22.03 1.81
C CYS A 51 -0.03 22.54 0.36
N VAL A 52 0.80 23.54 0.09
CA VAL A 52 0.96 24.13 -1.25
C VAL A 52 2.35 23.79 -1.77
N VAL A 53 2.43 23.14 -2.94
CA VAL A 53 3.70 22.90 -3.62
C VAL A 53 4.07 24.16 -4.40
N PRO A 54 5.19 24.83 -4.08
CA PRO A 54 5.58 26.05 -4.79
C PRO A 54 5.90 25.76 -6.26
N ALA A 55 5.62 26.73 -7.13
CA ALA A 55 5.86 26.59 -8.56
C ALA A 55 7.34 26.25 -8.85
N LYS A 56 7.57 25.24 -9.69
CA LYS A 56 8.91 24.69 -10.01
C LYS A 56 9.71 24.20 -8.79
N GLY A 57 9.05 24.01 -7.64
CA GLY A 57 9.66 23.50 -6.42
C GLY A 57 9.38 22.02 -6.18
N LYS A 58 9.82 21.54 -5.03
CA LYS A 58 9.55 20.19 -4.51
C LYS A 58 9.08 20.33 -3.07
N TYR A 59 8.16 19.48 -2.65
CA TYR A 59 7.64 19.50 -1.29
C TYR A 59 7.42 18.07 -0.81
N LEU A 60 7.84 17.78 0.43
CA LEU A 60 7.59 16.49 1.06
C LEU A 60 6.23 16.55 1.75
N VAL A 61 5.22 15.97 1.11
CA VAL A 61 3.85 15.96 1.63
C VAL A 61 3.69 14.80 2.64
N PRO A 62 3.35 15.07 3.91
CA PRO A 62 3.12 14.00 4.87
C PRO A 62 1.76 13.33 4.62
N THR A 63 1.76 12.00 4.52
CA THR A 63 0.55 11.18 4.36
C THR A 63 -0.11 10.81 5.69
N GLY A 64 0.65 10.89 6.80
CA GLY A 64 0.15 10.63 8.16
C GLY A 64 -0.24 9.17 8.44
N ILE A 65 0.20 8.23 7.60
CA ILE A 65 -0.04 6.80 7.74
C ILE A 65 1.27 6.02 7.80
N GLN A 66 1.27 4.89 8.51
CA GLN A 66 2.28 3.85 8.43
C GLN A 66 1.68 2.65 7.71
N ILE A 67 2.51 1.97 6.92
CA ILE A 67 2.08 0.83 6.12
C ILE A 67 2.98 -0.34 6.48
N ALA A 68 2.35 -1.47 6.81
CA ALA A 68 3.02 -2.74 6.97
C ALA A 68 2.93 -3.49 5.64
N LEU A 69 4.08 -3.78 5.05
CA LEU A 69 4.17 -4.52 3.80
C LEU A 69 4.41 -6.01 4.11
N PRO A 70 3.83 -6.92 3.33
CA PRO A 70 4.12 -8.34 3.40
C PRO A 70 5.60 -8.60 3.04
N GLU A 71 6.11 -9.75 3.49
CA GLU A 71 7.47 -10.16 3.20
C GLU A 71 7.70 -10.31 1.68
N GLY A 72 8.92 -10.02 1.25
CA GLY A 72 9.28 -10.07 -0.17
C GLY A 72 8.66 -8.96 -1.00
N CYS A 73 8.04 -7.93 -0.41
CA CYS A 73 7.44 -6.82 -1.14
C CYS A 73 8.02 -5.47 -0.70
N TYR A 74 8.05 -4.51 -1.62
CA TYR A 74 8.37 -3.12 -1.29
C TYR A 74 7.32 -2.16 -1.85
N GLY A 75 7.16 -1.03 -1.16
CA GLY A 75 6.24 0.02 -1.52
C GLY A 75 6.92 1.02 -2.44
N ARG A 76 6.34 1.23 -3.63
CA ARG A 76 6.81 2.24 -4.58
C ARG A 76 5.80 3.37 -4.71
N TYR A 77 6.21 4.57 -4.35
CA TYR A 77 5.44 5.78 -4.62
C TYR A 77 5.56 6.13 -6.10
N THR A 78 4.45 6.02 -6.80
CA THR A 78 4.22 6.60 -8.13
C THR A 78 3.18 7.70 -7.99
N CYS A 79 2.89 8.51 -9.02
CA CYS A 79 2.02 9.70 -8.95
C CYS A 79 0.82 9.53 -7.99
N PHE A 80 0.95 9.97 -6.74
CA PHE A 80 0.02 9.75 -5.61
C PHE A 80 -0.40 8.30 -5.28
N VAL A 81 0.03 7.30 -6.06
CA VAL A 81 -0.33 5.89 -5.91
C VAL A 81 0.83 5.08 -5.34
N LEU A 82 0.57 4.32 -4.28
CA LEU A 82 1.48 3.30 -3.77
C LEU A 82 1.25 1.98 -4.50
N ILE A 83 2.26 1.50 -5.22
CA ILE A 83 2.26 0.17 -5.85
C ILE A 83 3.12 -0.76 -5.00
N LEU A 84 2.58 -1.93 -4.70
CA LEU A 84 3.30 -3.00 -4.03
C LEU A 84 3.96 -3.87 -5.10
N VAL A 85 5.29 -3.93 -5.06
CA VAL A 85 6.09 -4.65 -6.04
C VAL A 85 6.82 -5.79 -5.33
N ASP A 86 6.80 -6.97 -5.94
CA ASP A 86 7.57 -8.11 -5.45
C ASP A 86 9.06 -7.84 -5.60
N SER A 87 9.79 -8.08 -4.52
CA SER A 87 11.25 -8.08 -4.48
C SER A 87 11.73 -9.35 -5.18
N ILE A 88 12.57 -9.17 -6.20
CA ILE A 88 13.25 -10.24 -6.95
C ILE A 88 14.19 -11.04 -6.04
#